data_AF-A0A0M9BIH2-F1
#
_entry.id   AF-A0A0M9BIH2-F1
#
_cell.length_a   1.000
_cell.length_b   1.000
_cell.length_c   1.000
_cell.angle_alpha   90.00
_cell.angle_beta   90.00
_cell.angle_gamma   90.00
#
_symmetry.space_group_name_H-M   'P 1'
#
loop_
_entity.id
_entity.type
_entity.pdbx_description
1 polymer ?
#
loop_
_entity_poly.entity_id
_entity_poly.type
_entity_poly.pdbx_seq_one_letter_code
_entity_poly.pdbx_strand_id
1 'polypeptide(L)'
;MSSIGELAQIAVKQKAKVLESEHGGYSPSLHSLFRVHLKELGVKYQKNDARDAIFLLLYLHAYVNGTESNDFYMWAFPTVKQIREDTGIHGDRIKPLCRLLEVEGLLITKKIPWAGNTKKLYLPLFFPLEEQALEAAIPVNGAA
;
A
#
# COMPACT_ATOMS: atom_id res chain seq x y z
N MET A 1 21.82 -12.32 -33.33
CA MET A 1 21.83 -12.15 -31.85
C MET A 1 21.05 -13.32 -31.27
N SER A 2 21.35 -13.82 -30.06
CA SER A 2 20.57 -14.93 -29.49
C SER A 2 19.15 -14.45 -29.16
N SER A 3 18.16 -15.36 -29.27
CA SER A 3 16.76 -15.07 -28.94
C SER A 3 16.58 -14.51 -27.53
N ILE A 4 17.47 -14.85 -26.60
CA ILE A 4 17.49 -14.32 -25.22
C ILE A 4 17.81 -12.83 -25.20
N GLY A 5 18.77 -12.38 -26.01
CA GLY A 5 19.15 -10.96 -26.09
C GLY A 5 18.00 -10.09 -26.62
N GLU A 6 17.25 -10.61 -27.59
CA GLU A 6 16.08 -9.93 -28.16
C GLU A 6 14.94 -9.81 -27.13
N LEU A 7 14.66 -10.86 -26.36
CA LEU A 7 13.68 -10.82 -25.26
C LEU A 7 14.07 -9.81 -24.17
N ALA A 8 15.36 -9.71 -23.83
CA ALA A 8 15.84 -8.72 -22.88
C ALA A 8 15.62 -7.28 -23.39
N GLN A 9 15.83 -7.04 -24.69
CA GLN A 9 15.57 -5.72 -25.29
C GLN A 9 14.09 -5.35 -25.27
N ILE A 10 13.17 -6.31 -25.40
CA ILE A 10 11.73 -6.07 -25.22
C ILE A 10 11.44 -5.57 -23.80
N ALA A 11 11.98 -6.24 -22.78
CA ALA A 11 11.79 -5.85 -21.38
C ALA A 11 12.38 -4.46 -21.07
N VAL A 12 13.54 -4.12 -21.64
CA VAL A 12 14.15 -2.79 -21.51
C VAL A 12 13.24 -1.71 -22.08
N LYS A 13 12.69 -1.93 -23.29
CA LYS A 13 11.76 -0.97 -23.92
C LYS A 13 10.48 -0.79 -23.11
N GLN A 14 9.92 -1.87 -22.57
CA GLN A 14 8.74 -1.80 -21.70
C GLN A 14 9.06 -1.05 -20.40
N LYS A 15 10.21 -1.32 -19.77
CA LYS A 15 10.64 -0.62 -18.57
C LYS A 15 10.78 0.89 -18.81
N ALA A 16 11.37 1.30 -19.93
CA ALA A 16 11.48 2.71 -20.28
C ALA A 16 10.10 3.37 -20.42
N LYS A 17 9.16 2.70 -21.12
CA LYS A 17 7.78 3.18 -21.24
C LYS A 17 7.06 3.29 -19.89
N VAL A 18 7.30 2.33 -18.98
CA VAL A 18 6.80 2.34 -17.59
C VAL A 18 7.45 3.44 -16.74
N LEU A 19 8.38 4.23 -17.27
CA LEU A 19 8.90 5.43 -16.59
C LEU A 19 8.45 6.73 -17.27
N GLU A 20 7.86 6.64 -18.46
CA GLU A 20 7.33 7.78 -19.20
C GLU A 20 5.93 8.12 -18.66
N SER A 21 5.71 9.39 -18.32
CA SER A 21 4.55 9.88 -17.55
C SER A 21 3.20 9.82 -18.29
N GLU A 22 3.18 9.54 -19.59
CA GLU A 22 1.97 9.61 -20.44
C GLU A 22 0.90 8.57 -20.12
N HIS A 23 1.19 7.57 -19.27
CA HIS A 23 0.26 6.46 -18.96
C HIS A 23 -0.25 6.45 -17.50
N GLY A 24 -0.13 7.58 -16.77
CA GLY A 24 -0.95 7.80 -15.57
C GLY A 24 -0.28 7.61 -14.21
N GLY A 25 1.01 7.97 -14.08
CA GLY A 25 1.67 8.08 -12.78
C GLY A 25 1.95 6.72 -12.12
N TYR A 26 3.22 6.35 -12.04
CA TYR A 26 3.61 5.09 -11.42
C TYR A 26 3.62 5.23 -9.91
N SER A 27 2.94 4.33 -9.21
CA SER A 27 3.27 4.10 -7.81
C SER A 27 4.48 3.16 -7.75
N PRO A 28 5.65 3.60 -7.25
CA PRO A 28 6.80 2.72 -7.12
C PRO A 28 6.47 1.60 -6.12
N SER A 29 6.91 0.38 -6.42
CA SER A 29 6.96 -0.70 -5.43
C SER A 29 8.43 -1.01 -5.15
N LEU A 30 8.80 -1.03 -3.88
CA LEU A 30 10.18 -1.34 -3.52
C LEU A 30 10.46 -2.82 -3.76
N HIS A 31 11.60 -3.12 -4.38
CA HIS A 31 12.08 -4.50 -4.51
C HIS A 31 12.20 -5.21 -3.15
N SER A 32 12.54 -4.47 -2.09
CA SER A 32 12.62 -4.97 -0.71
C SER A 32 11.28 -5.50 -0.21
N LEU A 33 10.15 -4.96 -0.68
CA LEU A 33 8.82 -5.38 -0.25
C LEU A 33 8.59 -6.89 -0.46
N PHE A 34 9.02 -7.41 -1.59
CA PHE A 34 8.87 -8.84 -1.92
C PHE A 34 10.09 -9.68 -1.54
N ARG A 35 11.30 -9.10 -1.59
CA ARG A 35 12.53 -9.86 -1.33
C ARG A 35 12.82 -10.02 0.16
N VAL A 36 12.36 -9.07 0.98
CA VAL A 36 12.64 -8.95 2.41
C VAL A 36 11.35 -8.95 3.20
N HIS A 37 10.53 -7.89 3.10
CA HIS A 37 9.38 -7.68 4.00
C HIS A 37 8.34 -8.80 3.92
N LEU A 38 7.95 -9.27 2.73
CA LEU A 38 7.01 -10.38 2.60
C LEU A 38 7.49 -11.65 3.32
N LYS A 39 8.80 -11.92 3.30
CA LYS A 39 9.38 -13.08 3.99
C LYS A 39 9.37 -12.90 5.49
N GLU A 40 9.80 -11.74 5.97
CA GLU A 40 9.82 -11.41 7.40
C GLU A 40 8.41 -11.44 7.99
N LEU A 41 7.45 -10.81 7.31
CA LEU A 41 6.04 -10.86 7.69
C LEU A 41 5.49 -12.28 7.65
N GLY A 42 5.87 -13.09 6.66
CA GLY A 42 5.45 -14.49 6.58
C GLY A 42 6.06 -15.41 7.63
N VAL A 43 7.12 -14.97 8.33
CA VAL A 43 7.69 -15.64 9.52
C VAL A 43 6.98 -15.17 10.79
N LYS A 44 6.72 -13.86 10.90
CA LYS A 44 6.08 -13.24 12.07
C LYS A 44 4.57 -13.51 12.15
N TYR A 45 3.91 -13.65 10.99
CA TYR A 45 2.47 -13.81 10.83
C TYR A 45 2.14 -15.02 9.93
N GLN A 46 0.85 -15.31 9.75
CA GLN A 46 0.45 -16.31 8.76
C GLN A 46 0.83 -15.86 7.35
N LYS A 47 1.39 -16.76 6.54
CA LYS A 47 1.85 -16.44 5.17
C LYS A 47 0.77 -15.84 4.28
N ASN A 48 -0.48 -16.29 4.44
CA ASN A 48 -1.62 -15.74 3.70
C ASN A 48 -1.95 -14.31 4.12
N ASP A 49 -1.86 -14.01 5.42
CA ASP A 49 -2.06 -12.64 5.93
C ASP A 49 -0.92 -11.72 5.48
N ALA A 50 0.33 -12.18 5.52
CA ALA A 50 1.46 -11.43 5.01
C ALA A 50 1.31 -11.10 3.52
N ARG A 51 0.95 -12.09 2.68
CA ARG A 51 0.70 -11.89 1.25
C ARG A 51 -0.41 -10.86 1.02
N ASP A 52 -1.53 -11.01 1.71
CA ASP A 52 -2.69 -10.15 1.48
C ASP A 52 -2.48 -8.75 2.05
N ALA A 53 -1.68 -8.59 3.10
CA ALA A 53 -1.25 -7.29 3.62
C ALA A 53 -0.36 -6.56 2.60
N ILE A 54 0.63 -7.25 2.02
CA ILE A 54 1.47 -6.67 0.95
C ILE A 54 0.63 -6.29 -0.27
N PHE A 55 -0.30 -7.14 -0.68
CA PHE A 55 -1.18 -6.83 -1.81
C PHE A 55 -2.08 -5.62 -1.51
N LEU A 56 -2.67 -5.56 -0.31
CA LEU A 56 -3.46 -4.41 0.13
C LEU A 56 -2.64 -3.13 0.17
N LEU A 57 -1.39 -3.17 0.65
CA LEU A 57 -0.50 -2.00 0.68
C LEU A 57 -0.24 -1.46 -0.74
N LEU A 58 0.04 -2.34 -1.71
CA LEU A 58 0.26 -1.96 -3.11
C LEU A 58 -0.99 -1.40 -3.76
N TYR A 59 -2.15 -1.98 -3.46
CA TYR A 59 -3.44 -1.46 -3.89
C TYR A 59 -3.65 -0.04 -3.35
N LEU A 60 -3.40 0.20 -2.06
CA LEU A 60 -3.54 1.54 -1.47
C LEU A 60 -2.59 2.55 -2.10
N HIS A 61 -1.34 2.14 -2.37
CA HIS A 61 -0.33 2.93 -3.09
C HIS A 61 -0.80 3.38 -4.48
N ALA A 62 -1.51 2.51 -5.22
CA ALA A 62 -2.09 2.86 -6.52
C ALA A 62 -3.29 3.84 -6.43
N TYR A 63 -3.88 4.00 -5.24
CA TYR A 63 -5.08 4.81 -5.00
C TYR A 63 -4.81 6.12 -4.25
N VAL A 64 -3.54 6.47 -4.01
CA VAL A 64 -3.19 7.73 -3.36
C VAL A 64 -3.56 8.92 -4.25
N ASN A 65 -3.99 10.02 -3.64
CA ASN A 65 -4.19 11.26 -4.37
C ASN A 65 -2.83 11.87 -4.77
N GLY A 66 -2.57 11.99 -6.08
CA GLY A 66 -1.34 12.55 -6.62
C GLY A 66 -1.30 14.09 -6.73
N THR A 67 -2.32 14.80 -6.24
CA THR A 67 -2.40 16.26 -6.35
C THR A 67 -1.80 16.93 -5.12
N GLU A 68 -0.58 17.46 -5.25
CA GLU A 68 0.18 18.10 -4.14
C GLU A 68 -0.55 19.26 -3.46
N SER A 69 -1.39 19.99 -4.18
CA SER A 69 -2.12 21.16 -3.67
C SER A 69 -3.32 20.81 -2.78
N ASN A 70 -3.53 19.54 -2.43
CA ASN A 70 -4.66 19.05 -1.65
C ASN A 70 -4.17 18.48 -0.31
N ASP A 71 -4.89 18.75 0.78
CA ASP A 71 -4.62 18.19 2.13
C ASP A 71 -4.60 16.66 2.15
N PHE A 72 -5.19 16.01 1.14
CA PHE A 72 -5.19 14.56 0.96
C PHE A 72 -4.07 14.05 0.05
N TYR A 73 -3.09 14.87 -0.31
CA TYR A 73 -1.92 14.41 -1.06
C TYR A 73 -1.29 13.18 -0.39
N MET A 74 -1.02 12.13 -1.17
CA MET A 74 -0.51 10.82 -0.74
C MET A 74 -1.48 9.98 0.11
N TRP A 75 -2.67 10.47 0.44
CA TRP A 75 -3.70 9.67 1.10
C TRP A 75 -4.56 8.93 0.07
N ALA A 76 -4.77 7.65 0.31
CA ALA A 76 -5.78 6.83 -0.34
C ALA A 76 -7.05 6.81 0.52
N PHE A 77 -8.21 6.72 -0.12
CA PHE A 77 -9.50 6.67 0.57
C PHE A 77 -10.54 5.74 -0.08
N PRO A 78 -10.14 4.55 -0.59
CA PRO A 78 -11.09 3.56 -1.08
C PRO A 78 -11.98 3.06 0.07
N THR A 79 -13.21 2.65 -0.24
CA THR A 79 -14.10 2.06 0.77
C THR A 79 -13.77 0.59 0.99
N VAL A 80 -14.19 0.00 2.13
CA VAL A 80 -14.07 -1.45 2.38
C VAL A 80 -14.76 -2.25 1.28
N LYS A 81 -15.92 -1.76 0.80
CA LYS A 81 -16.63 -2.35 -0.32
C LYS A 81 -15.77 -2.37 -1.58
N GLN A 82 -15.18 -1.22 -1.94
CA GLN A 82 -14.32 -1.10 -3.12
C GLN A 82 -13.09 -1.99 -3.02
N ILE A 83 -12.39 -1.99 -1.88
CA ILE A 83 -11.24 -2.88 -1.65
C ILE A 83 -11.67 -4.33 -1.86
N ARG A 84 -12.78 -4.76 -1.27
CA ARG A 84 -13.28 -6.13 -1.42
C ARG A 84 -13.60 -6.47 -2.87
N GLU A 85 -14.30 -5.60 -3.58
CA GLU A 85 -14.71 -5.81 -4.98
C GLU A 85 -13.49 -5.87 -5.90
N ASP A 86 -12.50 -5.00 -5.71
CA ASP A 86 -11.34 -4.89 -6.58
C ASP A 86 -10.27 -5.97 -6.28
N THR A 87 -10.11 -6.36 -5.01
CA THR A 87 -9.02 -7.25 -4.57
C THR A 87 -9.45 -8.69 -4.30
N GLY A 88 -10.75 -8.94 -4.11
CA GLY A 88 -11.27 -10.23 -3.63
C GLY A 88 -10.96 -10.53 -2.15
N ILE A 89 -10.30 -9.62 -1.42
CA ILE A 89 -10.08 -9.78 0.02
C ILE A 89 -11.43 -9.71 0.74
N HIS A 90 -11.72 -10.71 1.58
CA HIS A 90 -12.95 -10.73 2.37
C HIS A 90 -13.03 -9.48 3.27
N GLY A 91 -14.22 -8.88 3.37
CA GLY A 91 -14.42 -7.62 4.09
C GLY A 91 -13.88 -7.63 5.52
N ASP A 92 -14.13 -8.72 6.24
CA ASP A 92 -13.69 -8.89 7.63
C ASP A 92 -12.17 -8.99 7.80
N ARG A 93 -11.43 -9.28 6.73
CA ARG A 93 -9.97 -9.36 6.74
C ARG A 93 -9.30 -8.02 6.49
N ILE A 94 -9.97 -7.06 5.87
CA ILE A 94 -9.38 -5.75 5.55
C ILE A 94 -8.93 -5.03 6.83
N LYS A 95 -9.74 -5.03 7.90
CA LYS A 95 -9.37 -4.38 9.17
C LYS A 95 -8.14 -5.03 9.83
N PRO A 96 -8.07 -6.36 10.04
CA PRO A 96 -6.87 -7.03 10.52
C PRO A 96 -5.62 -6.79 9.67
N LEU A 97 -5.75 -6.82 8.34
CA LEU A 97 -4.62 -6.57 7.44
C LEU A 97 -4.10 -5.14 7.52
N CYS A 98 -5.00 -4.15 7.60
CA CYS A 98 -4.58 -2.77 7.88
C CYS A 98 -3.87 -2.67 9.24
N ARG A 99 -4.37 -3.35 10.27
CA ARG A 99 -3.74 -3.33 11.59
C ARG A 99 -2.35 -3.94 11.59
N LEU A 100 -2.15 -5.02 10.84
CA LEU A 100 -0.82 -5.61 10.64
C LEU A 100 0.12 -4.58 9.99
N LEU A 101 -0.29 -3.94 8.90
CA LEU A 101 0.53 -2.92 8.24
C LEU A 101 0.83 -1.70 9.13
N GLU A 102 -0.13 -1.29 9.98
CA GLU A 102 0.08 -0.23 10.97
C GLU A 102 1.12 -0.63 12.03
N VAL A 103 1.05 -1.85 12.56
CA VAL A 103 2.02 -2.36 13.54
C VAL A 103 3.43 -2.43 12.94
N GLU A 104 3.53 -2.75 11.66
CA GLU A 104 4.80 -2.82 10.92
C GLU A 104 5.26 -1.45 10.40
N GLY A 105 4.57 -0.36 10.77
CA GLY A 105 4.92 0.99 10.37
C GLY A 105 4.79 1.28 8.87
N LEU A 106 4.11 0.42 8.12
CA LEU A 106 3.93 0.52 6.67
C LEU A 106 2.63 1.22 6.25
N LEU A 107 1.75 1.50 7.21
CA LEU A 107 0.47 2.15 6.96
C LEU A 107 0.10 3.05 8.14
N ILE A 108 -0.34 4.27 7.86
CA ILE A 108 -1.08 5.08 8.83
C ILE A 108 -2.54 5.12 8.39
N THR A 109 -3.47 4.98 9.32
CA THR A 109 -4.89 5.25 9.03
C THR A 109 -5.46 6.35 9.91
N LYS A 110 -6.33 7.17 9.33
CA LYS A 110 -7.06 8.22 10.04
C LYS A 110 -8.54 8.15 9.73
N LYS A 111 -9.37 8.58 10.68
CA LYS A 111 -10.81 8.79 10.48
C LYS A 111 -11.08 10.28 10.56
N ILE A 112 -11.74 10.83 9.54
CA ILE A 112 -12.10 12.24 9.49
C ILE A 112 -13.62 12.41 9.32
N PRO A 113 -14.21 13.51 9.81
CA PRO A 113 -15.55 13.92 9.40
C PRO A 113 -15.58 14.18 7.88
N TRP A 114 -16.61 13.67 7.21
CA TRP A 114 -16.78 13.80 5.76
C TRP A 114 -18.26 13.78 5.39
N ALA A 115 -18.80 14.93 4.98
CA ALA A 115 -20.20 15.07 4.55
C ALA A 115 -21.20 14.40 5.53
N GLY A 116 -21.10 14.73 6.83
CA GLY A 116 -21.97 14.16 7.88
C GLY A 116 -21.66 12.71 8.28
N ASN A 117 -20.68 12.07 7.64
CA ASN A 117 -20.25 10.70 7.93
C ASN A 117 -18.77 10.68 8.38
N THR A 118 -18.25 9.50 8.71
CA THR A 118 -16.81 9.30 8.92
C THR A 118 -16.18 8.67 7.69
N LYS A 119 -15.10 9.28 7.19
CA LYS A 119 -14.28 8.70 6.12
C LYS A 119 -12.98 8.17 6.71
N LYS A 120 -12.63 6.93 6.36
CA LYS A 120 -11.31 6.36 6.66
C LYS A 120 -10.34 6.71 5.53
N LEU A 121 -9.19 7.23 5.91
CA LEU A 121 -8.06 7.53 5.04
C LEU A 121 -6.91 6.57 5.36
N TYR A 122 -6.11 6.29 4.35
CA TYR A 122 -4.98 5.37 4.37
C TYR A 122 -3.77 6.09 3.79
N LEU A 123 -2.68 6.21 4.55
CA LEU A 123 -1.41 6.71 4.06
C LEU A 123 -0.45 5.52 3.98
N PRO A 124 -0.34 4.86 2.80
CA PRO A 124 0.59 3.78 2.60
C PRO A 124 2.01 4.33 2.54
N LEU A 125 2.93 3.72 3.27
CA LEU A 125 4.32 4.15 3.34
C LEU A 125 5.20 3.20 2.52
N PHE A 126 6.31 3.72 2.04
CA PHE A 126 7.30 2.92 1.29
C PHE A 126 8.24 2.19 2.25
N PHE A 127 8.53 2.77 3.41
CA PHE A 127 9.39 2.21 4.43
C PHE A 127 8.67 2.20 5.78
N PRO A 128 8.96 1.21 6.66
CA PRO A 128 8.50 1.22 8.03
C PRO A 128 8.89 2.52 8.74
N LEU A 129 7.94 3.17 9.44
CA LEU A 129 8.27 4.23 10.37
C LEU A 129 9.14 3.70 11.51
N GLU A 130 10.09 4.52 11.93
CA GLU A 130 10.80 4.29 13.19
C GLU A 130 9.82 4.27 14.35
N GLU A 131 10.12 3.49 15.39
CA GLU A 131 9.22 3.20 16.51
C GLU A 131 8.72 4.50 17.19
N GLN A 132 9.59 5.49 17.36
CA GLN A 132 9.22 6.80 17.92
C GLN A 132 8.25 7.58 17.03
N ALA A 133 8.40 7.49 15.70
CA ALA A 133 7.50 8.14 14.75
C ALA A 133 6.15 7.41 14.66
N LEU A 134 6.15 6.08 14.88
CA LEU A 134 4.95 5.27 14.91
C LEU A 134 4.05 5.60 16.10
N GLU A 135 4.65 5.74 17.29
CA GLU A 135 3.94 6.15 18.52
C GLU A 135 3.30 7.54 18.39
N ALA A 136 3.96 8.48 17.72
CA ALA A 136 3.42 9.80 17.47
C ALA A 136 2.32 9.81 16.38
N ALA A 137 2.40 8.92 15.40
CA ALA A 137 1.47 8.85 14.26
C ALA A 137 0.20 8.03 14.56
N ILE A 138 0.28 7.04 15.43
CA ILE A 138 -0.85 6.23 15.89
C ILE A 138 -1.28 6.80 17.25
N PRO A 139 -2.36 7.60 17.35
CA PRO A 139 -2.85 8.01 18.65
C PRO A 139 -3.22 6.74 19.44
N VAL A 140 -2.57 6.55 20.59
CA VAL A 140 -2.92 5.55 21.59
C VAL A 140 -4.29 5.93 22.15
N ASN A 141 -5.36 5.60 21.42
CA ASN A 141 -6.72 5.54 21.90
C ASN A 141 -7.57 4.76 20.90
N GLY A 142 -7.53 3.44 21.08
CA GLY A 142 -8.42 2.46 20.48
C GLY A 142 -8.64 1.30 21.44
N ALA A 143 -8.80 1.60 22.73
CA ALA A 143 -9.47 0.68 23.64
C ALA A 143 -10.94 0.59 23.22
N ALA A 144 -11.32 -0.57 22.72
CA ALA A 144 -12.63 -1.18 22.88
C ALA A 144 -12.41 -2.69 22.92
#